data_AF-A0A2V7RSJ3-F1
#
_entry.id   AF-A0A2V7RSJ3-F1
#
_cell.length_a   1.000
_cell.length_b   1.000
_cell.length_c   1.000
_cell.angle_alpha   90.00
_cell.angle_beta   90.00
_cell.angle_gamma   90.00
#
_symmetry.space_group_name_H-M   'P 1'
#
loop_
_entity.id
_entity.type
_entity.pdbx_description
1 polymer ?
#
loop_
_entity_poly.entity_id
_entity_poly.type
_entity_poly.pdbx_seq_one_letter_code
_entity_poly.pdbx_strand_id
1 'polypeptide(L)'
;MLIVQSRNSASTSGTSIATIGSWVRGIIRLALFAPIASGSAQRIPDSIAARAVGASFLNAMQAGDWTAAQAFLDHAALERFRQWAVAQAKSRSTISSVTVEGLMMADTALPRAVAEYYVKRSKNIGRGQSFVDQEFGIANPDSVARLPIDTVGARWLELHDERWLTRRAIRESNCPHPVDSVARPPATHQLGIIVADSVAYLLYEFDVSELFRAEAVYSRSPHVMLLRRDRDAWWVLPRSDLFSTMGIMISCEVRPK
;
A
#
# COMPACT_ATOMS: atom_id res chain seq x y z
N MET A 1 -0.18 -46.30 -12.86
CA MET A 1 -1.64 -46.40 -13.06
C MET A 1 -2.10 -45.06 -13.63
N LEU A 2 -2.23 -45.00 -14.95
CA LEU A 2 -2.55 -43.81 -15.75
C LEU A 2 -4.06 -43.79 -15.99
N ILE A 3 -4.72 -42.67 -15.72
CA ILE A 3 -6.04 -42.36 -16.26
C ILE A 3 -5.95 -41.01 -16.94
N VAL A 4 -5.91 -41.07 -18.27
CA VAL A 4 -6.16 -39.96 -19.19
C VAL A 4 -7.66 -39.93 -19.46
N GLN A 5 -8.32 -38.79 -19.26
CA GLN A 5 -9.64 -38.55 -19.81
C GLN A 5 -9.63 -37.30 -20.68
N SER A 6 -10.09 -37.49 -21.90
CA SER A 6 -10.25 -36.48 -22.95
C SER A 6 -11.55 -35.70 -22.74
N ARG A 7 -11.59 -34.48 -23.27
CA ARG A 7 -12.80 -33.88 -23.87
C ARG A 7 -12.43 -32.74 -24.82
N ASN A 8 -12.46 -33.11 -26.11
CA ASN A 8 -12.97 -32.34 -27.26
C ASN A 8 -14.18 -31.46 -26.89
N SER A 9 -14.58 -30.35 -27.54
CA SER A 9 -14.13 -29.53 -28.68
C SER A 9 -15.13 -28.34 -28.71
N ALA A 10 -14.75 -27.17 -29.24
CA ALA A 10 -15.53 -26.44 -30.26
C ALA A 10 -14.92 -25.06 -30.52
N SER A 11 -14.49 -24.88 -31.76
CA SER A 11 -14.00 -23.65 -32.38
C SER A 11 -14.83 -23.38 -33.62
N THR A 12 -15.09 -22.09 -33.86
CA THR A 12 -15.24 -21.40 -35.15
C THR A 12 -16.51 -21.59 -36.01
N SER A 13 -17.23 -20.45 -36.09
CA SER A 13 -17.65 -19.70 -37.31
C SER A 13 -18.64 -20.30 -38.31
N GLY A 14 -19.72 -19.54 -38.56
CA GLY A 14 -20.59 -19.68 -39.72
C GLY A 14 -21.45 -18.42 -39.92
N THR A 15 -21.02 -17.54 -40.83
CA THR A 15 -21.76 -16.40 -41.39
C THR A 15 -22.90 -16.86 -42.31
N SER A 16 -24.06 -16.21 -42.23
CA SER A 16 -24.92 -15.98 -43.40
C SER A 16 -25.91 -14.83 -43.15
N ILE A 17 -25.76 -13.80 -43.97
CA ILE A 17 -26.69 -12.69 -44.19
C ILE A 17 -27.60 -13.11 -45.34
N ALA A 18 -28.92 -12.99 -45.20
CA ALA A 18 -29.82 -12.82 -46.33
C ALA A 18 -31.08 -12.06 -45.89
N THR A 19 -31.42 -11.08 -46.71
CA THR A 19 -32.35 -9.98 -46.51
C THR A 19 -33.70 -10.27 -47.17
N ILE A 20 -34.72 -9.45 -46.84
CA ILE A 20 -35.87 -9.00 -47.66
C ILE A 20 -37.25 -9.48 -47.17
N GLY A 21 -38.11 -8.50 -46.87
CA GLY A 21 -39.56 -8.71 -46.73
C GLY A 21 -40.32 -7.57 -46.07
N SER A 22 -40.31 -6.38 -46.68
CA SER A 22 -41.15 -5.23 -46.29
C SER A 22 -42.64 -5.55 -46.42
N TRP A 23 -43.44 -5.34 -45.36
CA TRP A 23 -44.85 -4.96 -45.48
C TRP A 23 -45.23 -3.86 -44.48
N VAL A 24 -45.79 -2.81 -45.06
CA VAL A 24 -46.32 -1.58 -44.48
C VAL A 24 -47.59 -1.88 -43.68
N ARG A 25 -47.77 -1.22 -42.52
CA ARG A 25 -48.94 -0.38 -42.16
C ARG A 25 -49.02 -0.18 -40.66
N GLY A 26 -49.13 1.09 -40.28
CA GLY A 26 -49.06 1.56 -38.91
C GLY A 26 -50.25 1.15 -38.04
N ILE A 27 -49.96 1.16 -36.74
CA ILE A 27 -50.93 1.41 -35.68
C ILE A 27 -50.24 2.36 -34.70
N ILE A 28 -50.69 3.61 -34.69
CA ILE A 28 -50.52 4.53 -33.57
C ILE A 28 -51.31 3.90 -32.42
N ARG A 29 -50.63 3.45 -31.36
CA ARG A 29 -51.28 3.05 -30.10
C ARG A 29 -50.51 3.63 -28.92
N LEU A 30 -51.21 4.55 -28.25
CA LEU A 30 -51.11 4.96 -26.85
C LEU A 30 -49.72 4.88 -26.20
N ALA A 31 -49.15 6.06 -25.97
CA ALA A 31 -48.27 6.28 -24.84
C ALA A 31 -49.05 6.00 -23.55
N LEU A 32 -49.03 4.74 -23.10
CA LEU A 32 -49.18 4.43 -21.69
C LEU A 32 -48.00 5.11 -21.00
N PHE A 33 -48.29 6.15 -20.23
CA PHE A 33 -47.42 6.58 -19.14
C PHE A 33 -47.27 5.38 -18.19
N ALA A 34 -46.33 4.51 -18.49
CA ALA A 34 -45.75 3.67 -17.47
C ALA A 34 -45.15 4.65 -16.45
N PRO A 35 -45.46 4.55 -15.15
CA PRO A 35 -44.63 5.22 -14.17
C PRO A 35 -43.21 4.73 -14.46
N ILE A 36 -42.29 5.67 -14.72
CA ILE A 36 -40.87 5.39 -14.61
C ILE A 36 -40.73 4.90 -13.19
N ALA A 37 -40.75 3.57 -13.00
CA ALA A 37 -40.27 2.97 -11.80
C ALA A 37 -38.88 3.55 -11.67
N SER A 38 -38.72 4.51 -10.76
CA SER A 38 -37.42 4.99 -10.34
C SER A 38 -36.70 3.72 -9.94
N GLY A 39 -35.87 3.22 -10.86
CA GLY A 39 -35.10 2.03 -10.62
C GLY A 39 -34.34 2.33 -9.36
N SER A 40 -34.72 1.67 -8.27
CA SER A 40 -33.85 1.51 -7.14
C SER A 40 -32.63 0.80 -7.73
N ALA A 41 -31.64 1.57 -8.19
CA ALA A 41 -30.32 1.03 -8.47
C ALA A 41 -29.97 0.26 -7.21
N GLN A 42 -29.96 -1.07 -7.32
CA GLN A 42 -29.85 -1.96 -6.19
C GLN A 42 -28.53 -1.61 -5.52
N ARG A 43 -28.59 -0.84 -4.43
CA ARG A 43 -27.40 -0.31 -3.78
C ARG A 43 -26.64 -1.54 -3.28
N ILE A 44 -25.47 -1.80 -3.85
CA ILE A 44 -24.61 -2.88 -3.38
C ILE A 44 -24.44 -2.67 -1.87
N PRO A 45 -24.71 -3.67 -1.03
CA PRO A 45 -24.50 -3.55 0.41
C PRO A 45 -23.10 -3.01 0.68
N ASP A 46 -22.98 -2.02 1.57
CA ASP A 46 -21.71 -1.35 1.87
C ASP A 46 -20.59 -2.35 2.22
N SER A 47 -20.94 -3.45 2.88
CA SER A 47 -20.03 -4.55 3.20
C SER A 47 -19.46 -5.26 1.97
N ILE A 48 -20.25 -5.42 0.90
CA ILE A 48 -19.80 -6.02 -0.36
C ILE A 48 -18.90 -5.04 -1.10
N ALA A 49 -19.29 -3.76 -1.16
CA ALA A 49 -18.50 -2.72 -1.83
C ALA A 49 -17.14 -2.49 -1.16
N ALA A 50 -17.11 -2.32 0.17
CA ALA A 50 -15.88 -2.16 0.94
C ALA A 50 -14.97 -3.39 0.84
N ARG A 51 -15.56 -4.60 0.89
CA ARG A 51 -14.81 -5.86 0.69
C ARG A 51 -14.17 -5.94 -0.69
N ALA A 52 -14.90 -5.55 -1.74
CA ALA A 52 -14.39 -5.54 -3.10
C ALA A 52 -13.21 -4.57 -3.26
N VAL A 53 -13.29 -3.36 -2.71
CA VAL A 53 -12.17 -2.39 -2.71
C VAL A 53 -10.94 -2.96 -2.01
N GLY A 54 -11.11 -3.52 -0.81
CA GLY A 54 -10.00 -4.15 -0.10
C GLY A 54 -9.40 -5.35 -0.86
N ALA A 55 -10.23 -6.15 -1.54
CA ALA A 55 -9.77 -7.27 -2.36
C ALA A 55 -8.94 -6.80 -3.55
N SER A 56 -9.43 -5.81 -4.28
CA SER A 56 -8.73 -5.24 -5.44
C SER A 56 -7.39 -4.60 -5.02
N PHE A 57 -7.36 -3.90 -3.89
CA PHE A 57 -6.13 -3.35 -3.34
C PHE A 57 -5.12 -4.46 -3.00
N LEU A 58 -5.52 -5.49 -2.25
CA LEU A 58 -4.62 -6.58 -1.87
C LEU A 58 -4.11 -7.35 -3.09
N ASN A 59 -4.96 -7.57 -4.10
CA ASN A 59 -4.57 -8.23 -5.35
C ASN A 59 -3.53 -7.40 -6.12
N ALA A 60 -3.70 -6.08 -6.21
CA ALA A 60 -2.72 -5.20 -6.84
C ALA A 60 -1.38 -5.19 -6.09
N MET A 61 -1.44 -5.17 -4.75
CA MET A 61 -0.23 -5.29 -3.90
C MET A 61 0.48 -6.64 -4.12
N GLN A 62 -0.24 -7.76 -4.13
CA GLN A 62 0.35 -9.08 -4.42
C GLN A 62 1.01 -9.12 -5.80
N ALA A 63 0.38 -8.52 -6.81
CA ALA A 63 0.93 -8.42 -8.16
C ALA A 63 2.19 -7.53 -8.25
N GLY A 64 2.47 -6.72 -7.21
CA GLY A 64 3.52 -5.70 -7.26
C GLY A 64 3.17 -4.52 -8.16
N ASP A 65 1.88 -4.36 -8.50
CA ASP A 65 1.39 -3.24 -9.28
C ASP A 65 1.00 -2.09 -8.34
N TRP A 66 2.00 -1.37 -7.84
CA TRP A 66 1.80 -0.25 -6.93
C TRP A 66 1.04 0.92 -7.59
N THR A 67 1.10 1.02 -8.91
CA THR A 67 0.37 2.03 -9.70
C THR A 67 -1.13 1.74 -9.73
N ALA A 68 -1.52 0.46 -9.83
CA ALA A 68 -2.92 0.06 -9.67
C ALA A 68 -3.36 0.14 -8.20
N ALA A 69 -2.52 -0.30 -7.26
CA ALA A 69 -2.86 -0.32 -5.85
C ALA A 69 -3.12 1.09 -5.27
N GLN A 70 -2.34 2.09 -5.69
CA GLN A 70 -2.51 3.46 -5.18
C GLN A 70 -3.88 4.06 -5.52
N ALA A 71 -4.55 3.58 -6.57
CA ALA A 71 -5.86 4.06 -6.98
C ALA A 71 -6.98 3.71 -5.97
N PHE A 72 -6.72 2.81 -5.02
CA PHE A 72 -7.65 2.49 -3.93
C PHE A 72 -7.36 3.27 -2.65
N LEU A 73 -6.27 4.04 -2.59
CA LEU A 73 -5.91 4.79 -1.39
C LEU A 73 -6.76 6.06 -1.24
N ASP A 74 -7.00 6.44 0.01
CA ASP A 74 -7.51 7.76 0.35
C ASP A 74 -6.43 8.82 0.11
N HIS A 75 -6.42 9.37 -1.11
CA HIS A 75 -5.45 10.39 -1.51
C HIS A 75 -5.53 11.67 -0.68
N ALA A 76 -6.69 12.01 -0.14
CA ALA A 76 -6.82 13.18 0.73
C ALA A 76 -6.13 12.94 2.09
N ALA A 77 -6.23 11.72 2.64
CA ALA A 77 -5.47 11.33 3.82
C ALA A 77 -3.96 11.28 3.56
N LEU A 78 -3.56 10.70 2.43
CA LEU A 78 -2.15 10.64 2.02
C LEU A 78 -1.56 12.05 1.83
N GLU A 79 -2.32 12.96 1.23
CA GLU A 79 -1.90 14.33 1.00
C GLU A 79 -1.67 15.08 2.32
N ARG A 80 -2.57 14.92 3.29
CA ARG A 80 -2.39 15.49 4.64
C ARG A 80 -1.13 14.94 5.31
N PHE A 81 -0.88 13.63 5.18
CA PHE A 81 0.33 13.01 5.69
C PHE A 81 1.59 13.56 5.02
N ARG A 82 1.59 13.67 3.69
CA ARG A 82 2.69 14.24 2.90
C ARG A 82 3.01 15.67 3.34
N GLN A 83 1.99 16.53 3.46
CA GLN A 83 2.15 17.91 3.91
C GLN A 83 2.76 17.98 5.32
N TRP A 84 2.26 17.17 6.25
CA TRP A 84 2.81 17.07 7.60
C TRP A 84 4.27 16.61 7.59
N ALA A 85 4.61 15.56 6.84
CA ALA A 85 5.96 15.02 6.75
C ALA A 85 6.95 16.03 6.16
N VAL A 86 6.55 16.73 5.08
CA VAL A 86 7.33 17.82 4.46
C VAL A 86 7.55 18.97 5.44
N ALA A 87 6.50 19.40 6.16
CA ALA A 87 6.61 20.46 7.15
C ALA A 87 7.56 20.08 8.30
N GLN A 88 7.48 18.83 8.78
CA GLN A 88 8.39 18.31 9.82
C GLN A 88 9.84 18.24 9.36
N ALA A 89 10.10 17.85 8.10
CA ALA A 89 11.46 17.86 7.57
C ALA A 89 12.04 19.28 7.48
N LYS A 90 11.22 20.25 7.05
CA LYS A 90 11.62 21.67 6.97
C LYS A 90 11.81 22.31 8.35
N SER A 91 11.00 21.96 9.34
CA SER A 91 11.20 22.46 10.70
C SER A 91 12.50 21.91 11.31
N ARG A 92 12.82 20.63 11.06
CA ARG A 92 14.08 20.03 11.54
C ARG A 92 15.32 20.60 10.86
N SER A 93 15.26 20.95 9.58
CA SER A 93 16.38 21.60 8.89
C SER A 93 16.62 23.04 9.35
N THR A 94 15.60 23.68 9.93
CA THR A 94 15.68 25.05 10.48
C THR A 94 16.02 25.09 11.97
N ILE A 95 16.02 23.96 12.68
CA ILE A 95 16.62 23.89 14.03
C ILE A 95 18.10 24.20 13.87
N SER A 96 18.48 25.40 14.34
CA SER A 96 19.85 25.91 14.28
C SER A 96 20.82 24.84 14.78
N SER A 97 21.87 24.57 14.00
CA SER A 97 22.87 23.58 14.38
C SER A 97 23.40 23.92 15.77
N VAL A 98 23.27 23.01 16.73
CA VAL A 98 23.79 23.20 18.08
C VAL A 98 25.27 23.61 17.97
N THR A 99 25.61 24.80 18.49
CA THR A 99 26.98 25.31 18.50
C THR A 99 27.59 25.17 19.89
N VAL A 100 28.92 25.16 19.96
CA VAL A 100 29.65 25.08 21.23
C VAL A 100 29.31 26.30 22.09
N GLU A 101 29.30 27.48 21.47
CA GLU A 101 29.00 28.75 22.10
C GLU A 101 27.54 28.82 22.57
N GLY A 102 26.59 28.30 21.78
CA GLY A 102 25.18 28.26 22.18
C GLY A 102 24.94 27.39 23.42
N LEU A 103 25.64 26.26 23.52
CA LEU A 103 25.59 25.38 24.70
C LEU A 103 26.22 26.04 25.93
N MET A 104 27.38 26.68 25.77
CA MET A 104 28.06 27.38 26.86
C MET A 104 27.32 28.65 27.32
N MET A 105 26.53 29.28 26.45
CA MET A 105 25.64 30.39 26.84
C MET A 105 24.40 29.91 27.59
N ALA A 106 23.85 28.74 27.24
CA ALA A 106 22.69 28.16 27.92
C ALA A 106 23.06 27.56 29.29
N ASP A 107 24.27 27.02 29.43
CA ASP A 107 24.83 26.53 30.68
C ASP A 107 26.29 26.99 30.82
N THR A 108 26.49 28.03 31.64
CA THR A 108 27.82 28.63 31.86
C THR A 108 28.77 27.73 32.66
N ALA A 109 28.26 26.68 33.33
CA ALA A 109 29.08 25.70 34.03
C ALA A 109 29.54 24.55 33.12
N LEU A 110 29.01 24.47 31.89
CA LEU A 110 29.33 23.40 30.95
C LEU A 110 30.79 23.52 30.46
N PRO A 111 31.66 22.51 30.71
CA PRO A 111 33.01 22.53 30.19
C PRO A 111 33.02 22.46 28.67
N ARG A 112 33.90 23.24 28.02
CA ARG A 112 34.00 23.33 26.55
C ARG A 112 34.15 21.95 25.88
N ALA A 113 34.94 21.05 26.45
CA ALA A 113 35.14 19.70 25.92
C ALA A 113 33.83 18.88 25.86
N VAL A 114 32.93 19.08 26.82
CA VAL A 114 31.61 18.42 26.85
C VAL A 114 30.68 19.05 25.82
N ALA A 115 30.72 20.38 25.65
CA ALA A 115 29.97 21.08 24.60
C ALA A 115 30.39 20.59 23.19
N GLU A 116 31.70 20.45 22.93
CA GLU A 116 32.23 19.90 21.67
C GLU A 116 31.77 18.45 21.43
N TYR A 117 31.73 17.61 22.48
CA TYR A 117 31.16 16.27 22.40
C TYR A 117 29.68 16.31 21.99
N TYR A 118 28.86 17.17 22.60
CA TYR A 118 27.43 17.28 22.26
C TYR A 118 27.22 17.78 20.82
N VAL A 119 28.00 18.75 20.36
CA VAL A 119 27.97 19.21 18.96
C VAL A 119 28.38 18.09 18.00
N LYS A 120 29.41 17.31 18.33
CA LYS A 120 29.82 16.15 17.51
C LYS A 120 28.74 15.06 17.49
N ARG A 121 28.10 14.81 18.64
CA ARG A 121 27.01 13.84 18.77
C ARG A 121 25.77 14.29 17.99
N SER A 122 25.38 15.56 18.04
CA SER A 122 24.22 16.09 17.31
C SER A 122 24.42 16.01 15.79
N LYS A 123 25.63 16.29 15.30
CA LYS A 123 26.01 16.10 13.88
C LYS A 123 25.88 14.64 13.43
N ASN A 124 26.09 13.67 14.32
CA ASN A 124 25.92 12.25 14.00
C ASN A 124 24.45 11.80 14.05
N ILE A 125 23.63 12.37 14.93
CA ILE A 125 22.18 12.10 14.98
C ILE A 125 21.49 12.60 13.70
N GLY A 126 21.95 13.74 13.14
CA GLY A 126 21.43 14.28 11.87
C GLY A 126 21.84 13.50 10.60
N ARG A 127 22.67 12.46 10.70
CA ARG A 127 23.12 11.63 9.55
C ARG A 127 22.26 10.38 9.32
N GLY A 128 21.27 10.13 10.16
CA GLY A 128 20.28 9.07 9.91
C GLY A 128 19.44 9.38 8.67
N GLN A 129 18.89 8.34 8.03
CA GLN A 129 17.95 8.51 6.92
C GLN A 129 16.81 9.44 7.36
N SER A 130 16.58 10.52 6.60
CA SER A 130 15.53 11.47 6.98
C SER A 130 14.16 10.78 6.95
N PHE A 131 13.25 11.18 7.83
CA PHE A 131 11.89 10.61 7.87
C PHE A 131 11.19 10.67 6.50
N VAL A 132 11.35 11.77 5.76
CA VAL A 132 10.78 11.93 4.41
C VAL A 132 11.42 10.97 3.40
N ASP A 133 12.71 10.67 3.55
CA ASP A 133 13.38 9.68 2.73
C ASP A 133 12.93 8.26 3.05
N GLN A 134 12.64 7.96 4.31
CA GLN A 134 12.08 6.66 4.72
C GLN A 134 10.68 6.45 4.13
N GLU A 135 9.83 7.47 4.18
CA GLU A 135 8.42 7.37 3.78
C GLU A 135 8.21 7.49 2.26
N PHE A 136 9.06 8.24 1.55
CA PHE A 136 8.86 8.57 0.13
C PHE A 136 10.06 8.27 -0.77
N GLY A 137 11.20 7.84 -0.21
CA GLY A 137 12.40 7.48 -0.96
C GLY A 137 13.06 8.68 -1.63
N ILE A 138 12.79 9.88 -1.12
CA ILE A 138 13.31 11.15 -1.63
C ILE A 138 13.72 12.02 -0.44
N ALA A 139 15.03 12.27 -0.30
CA ALA A 139 15.56 13.06 0.79
C ALA A 139 15.19 14.55 0.77
N ASN A 140 14.95 15.13 -0.42
CA ASN A 140 14.58 16.55 -0.52
C ASN A 140 13.07 16.75 -0.28
N PRO A 141 12.64 17.42 0.81
CA PRO A 141 11.23 17.64 1.10
C PRO A 141 10.52 18.48 0.03
N ASP A 142 11.21 19.41 -0.64
CA ASP A 142 10.60 20.19 -1.72
C ASP A 142 10.34 19.36 -2.97
N SER A 143 11.14 18.33 -3.21
CA SER A 143 10.90 17.38 -4.30
C SER A 143 9.67 16.53 -4.03
N VAL A 144 9.49 16.04 -2.79
CA VAL A 144 8.27 15.31 -2.38
C VAL A 144 7.04 16.21 -2.49
N ALA A 145 7.16 17.49 -2.12
CA ALA A 145 6.08 18.46 -2.19
C ALA A 145 5.56 18.74 -3.62
N ARG A 146 6.37 18.46 -4.65
CA ARG A 146 5.99 18.68 -6.06
C ARG A 146 5.48 17.43 -6.78
N LEU A 147 5.58 16.25 -6.16
CA LEU A 147 5.12 15.02 -6.80
C LEU A 147 3.58 14.99 -6.94
N PRO A 148 3.06 14.45 -8.05
CA PRO A 148 1.65 14.08 -8.15
C PRO A 148 1.27 13.10 -7.04
N ILE A 149 0.06 13.24 -6.48
CA ILE A 149 -0.38 12.41 -5.34
C ILE A 149 -0.39 10.92 -5.69
N ASP A 150 -0.74 10.57 -6.93
CA ASP A 150 -0.71 9.18 -7.41
C ASP A 150 0.71 8.58 -7.36
N THR A 151 1.72 9.39 -7.71
CA THR A 151 3.13 8.98 -7.64
C THR A 151 3.59 8.83 -6.19
N VAL A 152 3.13 9.72 -5.30
CA VAL A 152 3.38 9.60 -3.85
C VAL A 152 2.76 8.32 -3.32
N GLY A 153 1.52 7.99 -3.71
CA GLY A 153 0.82 6.77 -3.31
C GLY A 153 1.56 5.52 -3.77
N ALA A 154 1.93 5.42 -5.04
CA ALA A 154 2.67 4.28 -5.56
C ALA A 154 4.02 4.10 -4.86
N ARG A 155 4.78 5.19 -4.65
CA ARG A 155 6.06 5.15 -3.94
C ARG A 155 5.90 4.76 -2.47
N TRP A 156 4.92 5.32 -1.78
CA TRP A 156 4.65 4.99 -0.39
C TRP A 156 4.33 3.50 -0.24
N LEU A 157 3.50 2.95 -1.12
CA LEU A 157 3.20 1.51 -1.15
C LEU A 157 4.43 0.65 -1.45
N GLU A 158 5.24 1.04 -2.44
CA GLU A 158 6.47 0.33 -2.78
C GLU A 158 7.45 0.28 -1.60
N LEU A 159 7.66 1.40 -0.90
CA LEU A 159 8.61 1.50 0.21
C LEU A 159 8.18 0.74 1.46
N HIS A 160 6.88 0.51 1.63
CA HIS A 160 6.31 -0.26 2.73
C HIS A 160 6.08 -1.73 2.37
N ASP A 161 6.38 -2.13 1.14
CA ASP A 161 6.31 -3.52 0.71
C ASP A 161 7.48 -4.33 1.27
N GLU A 162 7.17 -5.46 1.91
CA GLU A 162 8.17 -6.35 2.53
C GLU A 162 9.23 -6.81 1.51
N ARG A 163 8.87 -6.99 0.24
CA ARG A 163 9.83 -7.40 -0.80
C ARG A 163 10.80 -6.29 -1.11
N TRP A 164 10.32 -5.05 -1.22
CA TRP A 164 11.18 -3.90 -1.45
C TRP A 164 12.15 -3.70 -0.29
N LEU A 165 11.62 -3.73 0.94
CA LEU A 165 12.42 -3.60 2.14
C LEU A 165 13.44 -4.75 2.28
N THR A 166 13.08 -5.98 1.93
CA THR A 166 14.00 -7.13 1.96
C THR A 166 15.11 -6.96 0.92
N ARG A 167 14.77 -6.58 -0.31
CA ARG A 167 15.77 -6.29 -1.36
C ARG A 167 16.70 -5.16 -0.93
N ARG A 168 16.17 -4.13 -0.27
CA ARG A 168 16.97 -3.05 0.27
C ARG A 168 17.92 -3.54 1.36
N ALA A 169 17.43 -4.31 2.32
CA ALA A 169 18.25 -4.87 3.38
C ALA A 169 19.37 -5.77 2.83
N ILE A 170 19.09 -6.61 1.82
CA ILE A 170 20.13 -7.43 1.15
C ILE A 170 21.20 -6.56 0.49
N ARG A 171 20.80 -5.50 -0.23
CA ARG A 171 21.76 -4.56 -0.84
C ARG A 171 22.63 -3.85 0.19
N GLU A 172 22.04 -3.50 1.33
CA GLU A 172 22.72 -2.80 2.42
C GLU A 172 23.57 -3.74 3.30
N SER A 173 23.26 -5.05 3.35
CA SER A 173 23.94 -6.01 4.23
C SER A 173 25.28 -6.52 3.71
N ASN A 174 25.71 -6.14 2.50
CA ASN A 174 26.94 -6.61 1.85
C ASN A 174 27.05 -8.15 1.77
N CYS A 175 25.91 -8.84 1.69
CA CYS A 175 25.85 -10.30 1.68
C CYS A 175 25.73 -10.84 0.24
N PRO A 176 26.35 -11.98 -0.08
CA PRO A 176 26.30 -12.58 -1.40
C PRO A 176 24.98 -13.31 -1.65
N HIS A 177 23.85 -12.65 -1.40
CA HIS A 177 22.52 -13.14 -1.73
C HIS A 177 22.08 -12.51 -3.06
N PRO A 178 21.55 -13.27 -4.02
CA PRO A 178 20.92 -12.67 -5.18
C PRO A 178 19.74 -11.82 -4.69
N VAL A 179 19.73 -10.54 -5.06
CA VAL A 179 18.63 -9.61 -4.70
C VAL A 179 17.29 -10.11 -5.26
N ASP A 180 17.33 -10.94 -6.30
CA ASP A 180 16.17 -11.55 -6.95
C ASP A 180 15.68 -12.82 -6.25
N SER A 181 16.37 -13.30 -5.20
CA SER A 181 15.94 -14.46 -4.40
C SER A 181 14.81 -14.14 -3.42
N VAL A 182 14.37 -12.88 -3.34
CA VAL A 182 13.27 -12.49 -2.46
C VAL A 182 12.00 -13.22 -2.90
N ALA A 183 11.45 -14.03 -2.00
CA ALA A 183 10.33 -14.91 -2.25
C ALA A 183 9.11 -14.16 -2.84
N ARG A 184 8.30 -14.90 -3.60
CA ARG A 184 6.96 -14.47 -3.99
C ARG A 184 6.21 -13.98 -2.75
N PRO A 185 5.47 -12.86 -2.81
CA PRO A 185 4.73 -12.39 -1.64
C PRO A 185 3.74 -13.49 -1.21
N PRO A 186 3.57 -13.69 0.11
CA PRO A 186 2.56 -14.62 0.60
C PRO A 186 1.19 -14.22 0.08
N ALA A 187 0.36 -15.21 -0.28
CA ALA A 187 -1.01 -14.94 -0.68
C ALA A 187 -1.76 -14.28 0.48
N THR A 188 -2.69 -13.37 0.20
CA THR A 188 -3.52 -12.74 1.23
C THR A 188 -4.91 -13.35 1.25
N HIS A 189 -5.41 -13.67 2.44
CA HIS A 189 -6.77 -14.15 2.64
C HIS A 189 -7.57 -13.15 3.47
N GLN A 190 -8.78 -12.82 3.01
CA GLN A 190 -9.69 -11.99 3.80
C GLN A 190 -10.47 -12.87 4.77
N LEU A 191 -10.42 -12.53 6.05
CA LEU A 191 -11.09 -13.26 7.12
C LEU A 191 -12.48 -12.70 7.40
N GLY A 192 -12.66 -11.38 7.28
CA GLY A 192 -13.93 -10.75 7.59
C GLY A 192 -13.92 -9.25 7.33
N ILE A 193 -15.12 -8.65 7.37
CA ILE A 193 -15.28 -7.20 7.32
C ILE A 193 -16.38 -6.77 8.28
N ILE A 194 -16.12 -5.70 9.03
CA ILE A 194 -17.11 -5.03 9.87
C ILE A 194 -17.29 -3.63 9.28
N VAL A 195 -18.54 -3.26 8.97
CA VAL A 195 -18.88 -1.92 8.48
C VAL A 195 -19.65 -1.18 9.56
N ALA A 196 -19.19 0.02 9.90
CA ALA A 196 -19.84 0.95 10.80
C ALA A 196 -19.94 2.31 10.07
N ASP A 197 -21.12 2.60 9.52
CA ASP A 197 -21.43 3.82 8.77
C ASP A 197 -20.45 4.14 7.64
N SER A 198 -19.55 5.08 7.86
CA SER A 198 -18.56 5.56 6.89
C SER A 198 -17.17 4.91 7.08
N VAL A 199 -17.07 3.87 7.90
CA VAL A 199 -15.82 3.18 8.20
C VAL A 199 -16.02 1.68 8.05
N ALA A 200 -15.02 1.00 7.50
CA ALA A 200 -14.98 -0.46 7.48
C ALA A 200 -13.63 -0.97 7.96
N TYR A 201 -13.66 -2.06 8.71
CA TYR A 201 -12.49 -2.77 9.19
C TYR A 201 -12.45 -4.12 8.49
N LEU A 202 -11.50 -4.28 7.57
CA LEU A 202 -11.29 -5.54 6.86
C LEU A 202 -10.14 -6.28 7.50
N LEU A 203 -10.43 -7.48 8.01
CA LEU A 203 -9.45 -8.38 8.59
C LEU A 203 -8.89 -9.28 7.49
N TYR A 204 -7.58 -9.36 7.36
CA TYR A 204 -6.92 -10.25 6.41
C TYR A 204 -5.63 -10.82 6.99
N GLU A 205 -5.15 -11.92 6.43
CA GLU A 205 -3.91 -12.57 6.82
C GLU A 205 -3.04 -12.85 5.60
N PHE A 206 -1.74 -13.03 5.85
CA PHE A 206 -0.80 -13.54 4.87
C PHE A 206 -0.67 -15.05 5.05
N ASP A 207 -0.69 -15.78 3.94
CA ASP A 207 -0.46 -17.21 3.92
C ASP A 207 0.98 -17.49 4.36
N VAL A 208 1.13 -18.12 5.51
CA VAL A 208 2.43 -18.56 6.01
C VAL A 208 2.72 -19.97 5.50
N SER A 209 3.97 -20.22 5.12
CA SER A 209 4.44 -21.57 4.77
C SER A 209 4.02 -22.56 5.85
N GLU A 210 3.56 -23.75 5.44
CA GLU A 210 3.08 -24.80 6.36
C GLU A 210 4.10 -25.15 7.46
N LEU A 211 5.39 -24.95 7.21
CA LEU A 211 6.47 -25.13 8.17
C LEU A 211 6.33 -24.22 9.40
N PHE A 212 5.78 -23.01 9.24
CA PHE A 212 5.52 -22.06 10.32
C PHE A 212 4.12 -22.19 10.92
N ARG A 213 3.19 -22.92 10.27
CA ARG A 213 1.85 -23.19 10.83
C ARG A 213 1.87 -24.16 12.01
N ALA A 214 2.90 -25.02 12.07
CA ALA A 214 3.01 -26.06 13.10
C ALA A 214 3.20 -25.51 14.52
N GLU A 215 3.64 -24.25 14.66
CA GLU A 215 3.84 -23.60 15.95
C GLU A 215 2.90 -22.39 16.06
N ALA A 216 1.71 -22.59 16.64
CA ALA A 216 0.71 -21.53 16.84
C ALA A 216 1.27 -20.28 17.55
N VAL A 217 2.36 -20.44 18.32
CA VAL A 217 3.10 -19.37 19.00
C VAL A 217 3.75 -18.38 18.03
N TYR A 218 4.12 -18.82 16.83
CA TYR A 218 4.71 -17.99 15.77
C TYR A 218 3.71 -17.64 14.66
N SER A 219 2.42 -17.95 14.84
CA SER A 219 1.39 -17.55 13.88
C SER A 219 1.30 -16.02 13.81
N ARG A 220 1.30 -15.47 12.60
CA ARG A 220 1.16 -14.03 12.40
C ARG A 220 -0.28 -13.63 12.76
N SER A 221 -0.44 -12.64 13.63
CA SER A 221 -1.77 -12.08 13.90
C SER A 221 -2.36 -11.48 12.62
N PRO A 222 -3.67 -11.64 12.38
CA PRO A 222 -4.31 -11.01 11.24
C PRO A 222 -4.16 -9.48 11.26
N HIS A 223 -4.09 -8.90 10.08
CA HIS A 223 -3.96 -7.47 9.83
C HIS A 223 -5.34 -6.83 9.65
N VAL A 224 -5.43 -5.55 10.04
CA VAL A 224 -6.65 -4.76 9.89
C VAL A 224 -6.41 -3.65 8.87
N MET A 225 -7.09 -3.75 7.74
CA MET A 225 -7.19 -2.67 6.78
C MET A 225 -8.39 -1.79 7.13
N LEU A 226 -8.12 -0.51 7.36
CA LEU A 226 -9.16 0.48 7.59
C LEU A 226 -9.59 1.10 6.26
N LEU A 227 -10.88 1.05 5.95
CA LEU A 227 -11.47 1.73 4.82
C LEU A 227 -12.36 2.87 5.31
N ARG A 228 -12.34 3.99 4.58
CA ARG A 228 -13.22 5.13 4.80
C ARG A 228 -14.12 5.31 3.59
N ARG A 229 -15.41 5.54 3.85
CA ARG A 229 -16.34 5.98 2.82
C ARG A 229 -16.25 7.49 2.64
N ASP A 230 -16.07 7.91 1.40
CA ASP A 230 -16.20 9.30 0.98
C ASP A 230 -17.27 9.37 -0.11
N ARG A 231 -18.37 10.08 0.17
CA ARG A 231 -19.58 10.08 -0.64
C ARG A 231 -20.06 8.63 -0.87
N ASP A 232 -19.98 8.15 -2.11
CA ASP A 232 -20.43 6.80 -2.51
C ASP A 232 -19.26 5.84 -2.82
N ALA A 233 -18.02 6.19 -2.45
CA ALA A 233 -16.83 5.38 -2.72
C ALA A 233 -16.09 5.00 -1.43
N TRP A 234 -15.55 3.79 -1.40
CA TRP A 234 -14.69 3.29 -0.32
C TRP A 234 -13.22 3.44 -0.69
N TRP A 235 -12.40 3.86 0.27
CA TRP A 235 -10.98 4.11 0.11
C TRP A 235 -10.20 3.47 1.24
N VAL A 236 -9.06 2.87 0.91
CA VAL A 236 -8.11 2.33 1.89
C VAL A 236 -7.34 3.48 2.54
N LEU A 237 -7.33 3.53 3.87
CA LEU A 237 -6.54 4.53 4.58
C LEU A 237 -5.05 4.14 4.58
N PRO A 238 -4.14 5.03 4.14
CA PRO A 238 -2.70 4.77 4.16
C PRO A 238 -2.21 4.86 5.61
N ARG A 239 -2.04 3.70 6.26
CA ARG A 239 -1.54 3.59 7.63
C ARG A 239 -0.24 2.82 7.66
N SER A 240 0.65 3.16 8.59
CA SER A 240 1.93 2.46 8.77
C SER A 240 1.77 0.98 9.16
N ASP A 241 0.63 0.60 9.75
CA ASP A 241 0.31 -0.78 10.12
C ASP A 241 -0.48 -1.54 9.05
N LEU A 242 -0.73 -0.91 7.88
CA LEU A 242 -1.35 -1.57 6.73
C LEU A 242 -0.47 -2.69 6.16
N PHE A 243 0.83 -2.66 6.41
CA PHE A 243 1.74 -3.71 6.04
C PHE A 243 2.57 -4.03 7.27
N SER A 244 2.35 -5.21 7.87
CA SER A 244 3.15 -5.60 9.02
C SER A 244 4.59 -5.83 8.58
N THR A 245 5.46 -4.89 8.87
CA THR A 245 6.90 -5.12 8.85
C THR A 245 7.28 -5.82 10.14
N MET A 246 7.23 -7.16 10.16
CA MET A 246 8.15 -7.85 11.08
C MET A 246 9.55 -7.47 10.63
N GLY A 247 10.38 -6.97 11.54
CA GLY A 247 11.72 -6.51 11.23
C GLY A 247 12.43 -7.49 10.31
N ILE A 248 12.94 -6.98 9.19
CA ILE A 248 13.58 -7.83 8.19
C ILE A 248 14.91 -8.29 8.73
N MET A 249 15.01 -9.60 8.97
CA MET A 249 16.27 -10.24 9.36
C MET A 249 16.93 -10.82 8.12
N ILE A 250 18.09 -10.29 7.76
CA ILE A 250 18.95 -10.89 6.75
C ILE A 250 20.00 -11.75 7.46
N SER A 251 19.85 -13.07 7.40
CA SER A 251 20.86 -14.00 7.86
C SER A 251 21.91 -14.19 6.77
N CYS A 252 23.15 -13.80 7.07
CA CYS A 252 24.28 -13.99 6.16
C CYS A 252 25.09 -15.18 6.64
N GLU A 253 24.99 -16.30 5.93
CA GLU A 253 25.81 -17.48 6.19
C GLU A 253 27.21 -17.19 5.64
N VAL A 254 28.10 -16.72 6.51
CA VAL A 254 29.52 -16.57 6.18
C VAL A 254 30.08 -17.98 6.10
N ARG A 255 30.26 -18.54 4.90
CA ARG A 255 31.03 -19.78 4.75
C ARG A 255 32.45 -19.51 5.27
N PRO A 256 32.93 -20.20 6.31
CA PRO A 256 34.34 -20.13 6.68
C PRO A 256 35.19 -20.62 5.49
N LYS A 257 36.30 -19.91 5.24
CA LYS A 257 37.29 -20.28 4.22
C LYS A 257 38.01 -21.57 4.59
#